data_AF-A0AAV3K5Q1-F1
#
_entry.id   AF-A0AAV3K5Q1-F1
#
_cell.length_a   1.000
_cell.length_b   1.000
_cell.length_c   1.000
_cell.angle_alpha   90.00
_cell.angle_beta   90.00
_cell.angle_gamma   90.00
#
_symmetry.space_group_name_H-M   'P 1'
#
loop_
_entity.id
_entity.type
_entity.pdbx_description
1 polymer ?
#
loop_
_entity_poly.entity_id
_entity_poly.type
_entity_poly.pdbx_seq_one_letter_code
_entity_poly.pdbx_strand_id
1 'polypeptide(L)'
;MKQTHSIPEIYNPDVPYGAKCEIMDQLCQALARHKGMERFELRDYLLERIHVDFENLENNPVGMLLLYEYLHSQRPGVCIRSTEKQLN
;
A
#
# COMPACT_ATOMS: atom_id res chain seq x y z
N MET A 1 -23.60 12.22 -6.82
CA MET A 1 -22.29 12.85 -7.12
C MET A 1 -21.48 11.87 -7.95
N LYS A 2 -20.74 12.33 -8.96
CA LYS A 2 -20.00 11.45 -9.88
C LYS A 2 -19.01 10.61 -9.09
N GLN A 3 -19.17 9.30 -9.16
CA GLN A 3 -18.24 8.29 -8.64
C GLN A 3 -16.93 8.39 -9.43
N THR A 4 -16.05 9.31 -9.08
CA THR A 4 -14.63 9.12 -9.36
C THR A 4 -14.15 8.11 -8.34
N HIS A 5 -13.87 6.89 -8.78
CA HIS A 5 -12.92 6.03 -8.08
C HIS A 5 -11.75 6.93 -7.69
N SER A 6 -11.52 7.13 -6.39
CA SER A 6 -10.36 7.86 -5.94
C SER A 6 -9.16 7.10 -6.47
N ILE A 7 -8.54 7.61 -7.54
CA ILE A 7 -7.33 7.05 -8.09
C ILE A 7 -6.31 7.13 -6.95
N PRO A 8 -5.77 6.01 -6.47
CA PRO A 8 -4.81 6.03 -5.38
C PRO A 8 -3.68 7.01 -5.70
N GLU A 9 -3.27 7.80 -4.71
CA GLU A 9 -2.36 8.94 -4.88
C GLU A 9 -1.01 8.52 -5.48
N ILE A 10 -0.62 7.26 -5.31
CA ILE A 10 0.57 6.68 -5.93
C ILE A 10 0.53 6.70 -7.47
N TYR A 11 -0.66 6.69 -8.08
CA TYR A 11 -0.85 6.76 -9.53
C TYR A 11 -0.97 8.19 -10.04
N ASN A 12 -1.11 9.19 -9.16
CA ASN A 12 -1.20 10.59 -9.57
C ASN A 12 0.17 11.10 -10.05
N PRO A 13 0.31 11.55 -11.33
CA PRO A 13 1.59 12.05 -11.83
C PRO A 13 2.03 13.36 -11.16
N ASP A 14 1.09 14.13 -10.59
CA ASP A 14 1.38 15.41 -9.93
C ASP A 14 1.96 15.23 -8.51
N VAL A 15 1.85 14.02 -7.94
CA VAL A 15 2.42 13.70 -6.63
C VAL A 15 3.91 13.35 -6.82
N PRO A 16 4.83 14.04 -6.12
CA PRO A 16 6.25 13.73 -6.17
C PRO A 16 6.55 12.28 -5.76
N TYR A 17 7.53 11.65 -6.40
CA TYR A 17 7.84 10.24 -6.15
C TYR A 17 8.24 9.94 -4.69
N GLY A 18 8.97 10.85 -4.03
CA GLY A 18 9.28 10.74 -2.60
C GLY A 18 8.01 10.67 -1.72
N ALA A 19 7.03 11.52 -1.99
CA ALA A 19 5.74 11.48 -1.28
C ALA A 19 4.98 10.16 -1.53
N LYS A 20 5.12 9.56 -2.72
CA LYS A 20 4.58 8.22 -2.98
C LYS A 20 5.26 7.15 -2.14
N CYS A 21 6.59 7.23 -1.98
CA CYS A 21 7.34 6.34 -1.10
C CYS A 21 6.88 6.47 0.36
N GLU A 22 6.64 7.69 0.84
CA GLU A 22 6.11 7.93 2.19
C GLU A 22 4.72 7.32 2.40
N ILE A 23 3.83 7.45 1.41
CA ILE A 23 2.51 6.80 1.43
C ILE A 23 2.68 5.28 1.57
N MET A 24 3.58 4.68 0.78
CA MET A 24 3.86 3.25 0.85
C MET A 24 4.42 2.84 2.21
N ASP A 25 5.32 3.63 2.79
CA ASP A 25 5.87 3.37 4.12
C ASP A 25 4.78 3.35 5.19
N GLN A 26 3.86 4.33 5.17
CA GLN A 26 2.72 4.38 6.09
C GLN A 26 1.79 3.18 5.94
N LEU A 27 1.52 2.74 4.71
CA LEU A 27 0.71 1.55 4.45
C LEU A 27 1.40 0.26 4.94
N CYS A 28 2.72 0.15 4.76
CA CYS A 28 3.51 -0.95 5.32
C CYS A 28 3.42 -0.95 6.86
N GLN A 29 3.61 0.20 7.51
CA GLN A 29 3.47 0.30 8.97
C GLN A 29 2.07 -0.12 9.46
N ALA A 30 1.02 0.27 8.74
CA ALA A 30 -0.34 -0.14 9.05
C ALA A 30 -0.53 -1.66 8.91
N LEU A 31 0.05 -2.27 7.87
CA LEU A 31 0.01 -3.71 7.68
C LEU A 31 0.80 -4.46 8.76
N ALA A 32 1.98 -3.97 9.14
CA ALA A 32 2.80 -4.54 10.22
C ALA A 32 2.00 -4.60 11.52
N ARG A 33 1.41 -3.47 11.93
CA ARG A 33 0.54 -3.39 13.11
C ARG A 33 -0.66 -4.34 13.00
N HIS A 34 -1.28 -4.43 11.83
CA HIS A 34 -2.40 -5.34 11.62
C HIS A 34 -2.01 -6.82 11.76
N LYS A 35 -0.81 -7.20 11.32
CA LYS A 35 -0.27 -8.56 11.44
C LYS A 35 0.42 -8.84 12.78
N GLY A 36 0.55 -7.83 13.64
CA GLY A 36 1.30 -7.96 14.91
C GLY A 36 2.80 -8.16 14.68
N MET A 37 3.35 -7.56 13.62
CA MET A 37 4.76 -7.65 13.23
C MET A 37 5.47 -6.32 13.50
N GLU A 38 6.73 -6.40 13.87
CA GLU A 38 7.65 -5.27 13.86
C GLU A 38 8.02 -4.87 12.42
N ARG A 39 8.51 -3.64 12.26
CA ARG A 39 8.84 -3.08 10.93
C ARG A 39 9.87 -3.93 10.18
N PHE A 40 10.92 -4.40 10.86
CA PHE A 40 11.97 -5.21 10.24
C PHE A 40 11.45 -6.58 9.81
N GLU A 41 10.58 -7.21 10.61
CA GLU A 41 9.96 -8.49 10.28
C GLU A 41 9.07 -8.37 9.04
N LEU A 42 8.32 -7.27 8.92
CA LEU A 42 7.53 -7.00 7.72
C LEU A 42 8.43 -6.82 6.48
N ARG A 43 9.59 -6.17 6.62
CA ARG A 43 10.53 -5.97 5.52
C ARG A 43 11.05 -7.31 5.01
N ASP A 44 11.54 -8.16 5.91
CA ASP A 44 12.02 -9.50 5.57
C ASP A 44 10.89 -10.33 4.92
N TYR A 45 9.69 -10.27 5.51
CA TYR A 45 8.51 -10.94 4.96
C TYR A 45 8.17 -10.51 3.53
N LEU A 46 8.22 -9.21 3.24
CA LEU A 46 7.92 -8.68 1.89
C LEU A 46 9.04 -9.01 0.89
N LEU A 47 10.29 -9.01 1.33
CA LEU A 47 11.43 -9.44 0.54
C LEU A 47 11.28 -10.91 0.12
N GLU A 48 10.91 -11.80 1.05
CA GLU A 48 10.70 -13.22 0.74
C GLU A 48 9.46 -13.48 -0.13
N ARG A 49 8.37 -12.73 0.11
CA ARG A 49 7.08 -12.95 -0.56
C ARG A 49 7.01 -12.38 -1.96
N ILE A 50 7.43 -11.13 -2.12
CA ILE A 50 7.21 -10.35 -3.35
C ILE A 50 8.51 -9.73 -3.87
N HIS A 51 9.65 -9.97 -3.23
CA HIS A 51 10.96 -9.44 -3.64
C HIS A 51 11.00 -7.90 -3.70
N VAL A 52 10.26 -7.24 -2.81
CA VAL A 52 10.24 -5.78 -2.72
C VAL A 52 10.75 -5.33 -1.36
N ASP A 53 11.74 -4.44 -1.40
CA ASP A 53 12.22 -3.69 -0.24
C ASP A 53 11.51 -2.34 -0.16
N PHE A 54 10.59 -2.19 0.81
CA PHE A 54 9.83 -0.95 0.93
C PHE A 54 10.66 0.23 1.48
N GLU A 55 11.85 -0.02 2.03
CA GLU A 55 12.78 1.04 2.45
C GLU A 55 13.64 1.57 1.31
N ASN A 56 13.64 0.89 0.15
CA ASN A 56 14.42 1.26 -1.02
C ASN A 56 13.55 1.34 -2.29
N LEU A 57 12.44 2.09 -2.20
CA LEU A 57 11.49 2.26 -3.32
C LEU A 57 11.87 3.39 -4.28
N GLU A 58 12.74 4.32 -3.87
CA GLU A 58 13.11 5.52 -4.65
C GLU A 58 13.58 5.20 -6.08
N ASN A 59 14.28 4.08 -6.24
CA ASN A 59 14.83 3.63 -7.53
C ASN A 59 14.07 2.42 -8.10
N ASN A 60 12.89 2.09 -7.57
CA ASN A 60 12.14 0.89 -7.94
C ASN A 60 10.63 1.16 -8.15
N PRO A 61 10.24 1.82 -9.25
CA PRO A 61 8.83 2.15 -9.55
C PRO A 61 7.96 0.91 -9.75
N VAL A 62 8.52 -0.18 -10.31
CA VAL A 62 7.79 -1.44 -10.47
C VAL A 62 7.51 -2.07 -9.11
N GLY A 63 8.49 -2.07 -8.22
CA GLY A 63 8.35 -2.55 -6.84
C GLY A 63 7.29 -1.79 -6.05
N MET A 64 7.20 -0.46 -6.24
CA MET A 64 6.16 0.36 -5.61
C MET A 64 4.75 -0.08 -6.02
N LEU A 65 4.53 -0.31 -7.32
CA LEU A 65 3.23 -0.75 -7.84
C LEU A 65 2.87 -2.14 -7.33
N LEU A 66 3.81 -3.08 -7.41
CA LEU A 66 3.64 -4.44 -6.90
C LEU A 66 3.31 -4.46 -5.40
N LEU A 67 4.04 -3.65 -4.63
CA LEU A 67 3.82 -3.51 -3.20
C LEU A 67 2.41 -2.98 -2.92
N TYR A 68 1.95 -1.94 -3.63
CA TYR A 68 0.60 -1.42 -3.44
C TYR A 68 -0.46 -2.46 -3.73
N GLU A 69 -0.37 -3.18 -4.85
CA GLU A 69 -1.31 -4.25 -5.19
C GLU A 69 -1.34 -5.33 -4.12
N TYR A 70 -0.16 -5.71 -3.60
CA TYR A 70 -0.05 -6.64 -2.49
C TYR A 70 -0.74 -6.11 -1.24
N LEU A 71 -0.40 -4.90 -0.77
CA LEU A 71 -0.99 -4.28 0.41
C LEU A 71 -2.52 -4.17 0.27
N HIS A 72 -3.00 -3.80 -0.91
CA HIS A 72 -4.42 -3.71 -1.24
C HIS A 72 -5.12 -5.08 -1.14
N SER A 73 -4.45 -6.17 -1.54
CA SER A 73 -4.95 -7.54 -1.37
C SER A 73 -5.00 -8.01 0.09
N GLN A 74 -4.19 -7.42 0.97
CA GLN A 74 -4.09 -7.77 2.39
C GLN A 74 -5.08 -6.98 3.27
N ARG A 75 -5.93 -6.13 2.70
CA ARG A 75 -6.84 -5.27 3.48
C ARG A 75 -7.85 -6.11 4.27
N PRO A 76 -8.11 -5.76 5.54
CA PRO A 76 -9.17 -6.40 6.32
C PRO A 76 -10.53 -6.35 5.64
N GLY A 77 -11.35 -7.38 5.83
CA GLY A 77 -12.70 -7.43 5.24
C GLY A 77 -13.61 -6.26 5.64
N VAL A 78 -13.35 -5.60 6.77
CA VAL A 78 -14.06 -4.36 7.17
C VAL A 78 -13.79 -3.19 6.23
N CYS A 79 -12.58 -3.09 5.66
CA CYS A 79 -12.23 -2.06 4.68
C CYS A 79 -12.98 -2.27 3.36
N ILE A 80 -13.29 -3.51 3.01
CA ILE A 80 -14.09 -3.86 1.82
C ILE A 80 -15.54 -3.41 2.03
N ARG A 81 -16.13 -3.73 3.18
CA ARG A 81 -17.54 -3.42 3.51
C ARG A 81 -17.84 -1.92 3.63
N SER A 82 -16.87 -1.11 4.02
CA SER A 82 -17.03 0.36 4.03
C SER A 82 -17.29 0.93 2.63
N THR A 83 -16.82 0.22 1.59
CA THR A 83 -17.09 0.54 0.19
C THR A 83 -18.50 0.11 -0.24
N GLU A 84 -19.01 -1.01 0.30
CA GLU A 84 -20.33 -1.56 -0.03
C GLU A 84 -21.48 -0.90 0.73
N LYS A 85 -21.28 -0.45 1.97
CA LYS A 85 -22.33 0.26 2.74
C LYS A 85 -22.70 1.64 2.20
N GLN A 86 -21.93 2.19 1.28
CA GLN A 86 -22.29 3.41 0.54
C GLN A 86 -23.11 3.12 -0.74
N LEU A 87 -23.35 1.85 -1.06
CA LEU A 87 -24.07 1.39 -2.26
C LEU A 87 -25.51 0.92 -1.98
N ASN A 88 -25.99 0.98 -0.73
CA ASN A 88 -27.38 0.68 -0.35
C ASN A 88 -28.06 1.91 0.27
#